data_AF-A0A847AYR7-F1
#
_entry.id   AF-A0A847AYR7-F1
#
_cell.length_a   1.000
_cell.length_b   1.000
_cell.length_c   1.000
_cell.angle_alpha   90.00
_cell.angle_beta   90.00
_cell.angle_gamma   90.00
#
_symmetry.space_group_name_H-M   'P 1'
#
loop_
_entity.id
_entity.type
_entity.pdbx_description
1 polymer ?
#
loop_
_entity_poly.entity_id
_entity_poly.type
_entity_poly.pdbx_seq_one_letter_code
_entity_poly.pdbx_strand_id
1 'polypeptide(L)'
;MLDPLSEGKLFLQTKDYRSAVQTFKRLSLSDNASSEVYYYLSLAYMKLAQAESSPEVFKLSEYAARKSISQSPLNDKYHDQLIALSHRLGRLDSLSREYSLKNAETKNKFYRNQLKKIAAIGYSIIPEAADRKKRSNFLIKFLNYIIMPVFIVTGFLGLINDSLKPAVIPLFTIVVVYILIRIIRRPKSKIPKGWL
;
A
#
# COMPACT_ATOMS: atom_id res chain seq x y z
N MET A 1 27.42 -24.70 29.28
CA MET A 1 26.27 -25.18 28.48
C MET A 1 25.40 -23.96 28.22
N LEU A 2 25.09 -23.63 26.97
CA LEU A 2 24.18 -22.51 26.67
C LEU A 2 22.76 -22.88 27.10
N ASP A 3 22.04 -21.93 27.67
CA ASP A 3 20.62 -22.08 27.96
C ASP A 3 19.84 -22.32 26.64
N PRO A 4 18.89 -23.27 26.57
CA PRO A 4 18.21 -23.62 25.33
C PRO A 4 17.52 -22.45 24.61
N LEU A 5 17.03 -21.44 25.34
CA LEU A 5 16.44 -20.25 24.74
C LEU A 5 17.53 -19.42 24.02
N SER A 6 18.72 -19.31 24.63
CA SER A 6 19.88 -18.65 24.03
C SER A 6 20.42 -19.42 22.82
N GLU A 7 20.44 -20.75 22.89
CA GLU A 7 20.79 -21.63 21.76
C GLU A 7 19.83 -21.43 20.57
N GLY A 8 18.52 -21.42 20.81
CA GLY A 8 17.51 -21.14 19.78
C GLY A 8 17.69 -19.75 19.13
N LYS A 9 18.04 -18.73 19.93
CA LYS A 9 18.33 -17.37 19.43
C LYS A 9 19.59 -17.36 18.56
N LEU A 10 20.61 -18.13 18.92
CA LEU A 10 21.82 -18.28 18.11
C LEU A 10 21.50 -18.91 16.75
N PHE A 11 20.67 -19.95 16.71
CA PHE A 11 20.22 -20.55 15.43
C PHE A 11 19.45 -19.56 14.54
N LEU A 12 18.64 -18.66 15.13
CA LEU A 12 18.01 -17.58 14.37
C LEU A 12 19.05 -16.61 13.77
N GLN A 13 20.11 -16.29 14.51
CA GLN A 13 21.17 -15.39 14.04
C GLN A 13 22.01 -16.03 12.92
N THR A 14 22.30 -17.32 13.01
CA THR A 14 23.03 -18.08 11.99
C THR A 14 22.16 -18.49 10.81
N LYS A 15 20.88 -18.11 10.79
CA LYS A 15 19.87 -18.46 9.78
C LYS A 15 19.55 -19.96 9.68
N ASP A 16 19.94 -20.75 10.67
CA ASP A 16 19.51 -22.14 10.79
C ASP A 16 18.09 -22.20 11.38
N TYR A 17 17.11 -21.85 10.56
CA TYR A 17 15.72 -21.73 10.99
C TYR A 17 15.10 -23.08 11.38
N ARG A 18 15.59 -24.19 10.82
CA ARG A 18 15.09 -25.54 11.13
C ARG A 18 15.50 -25.94 12.54
N SER A 19 16.78 -25.77 12.88
CA SER A 19 17.27 -26.02 14.24
C SER A 19 16.61 -25.08 15.25
N ALA A 20 16.45 -23.79 14.90
CA ALA A 20 15.73 -22.83 15.75
C ALA A 20 14.30 -23.28 16.06
N VAL A 21 13.54 -23.70 15.03
CA VAL A 21 12.18 -24.22 15.20
C VAL A 21 12.17 -25.45 16.11
N GLN A 22 13.08 -26.41 15.92
CA GLN A 22 13.14 -27.61 16.75
C GLN A 22 13.42 -27.28 18.22
N THR A 23 14.37 -26.40 18.49
CA THR A 23 14.72 -25.97 19.85
C THR A 23 13.56 -25.26 20.54
N PHE A 24 12.94 -24.27 19.88
CA PHE A 24 11.80 -23.56 20.46
C PHE A 24 10.55 -24.42 20.57
N LYS A 25 10.33 -25.37 19.65
CA LYS A 25 9.23 -26.33 19.75
C LYS A 25 9.39 -27.21 20.98
N ARG A 26 10.60 -27.70 21.26
CA ARG A 26 10.89 -28.46 22.48
C ARG A 26 10.61 -27.63 23.73
N LEU A 27 11.07 -26.38 23.76
CA LEU A 27 10.81 -25.47 24.88
C LEU A 27 9.31 -25.17 25.06
N SER A 28 8.56 -25.05 23.97
CA SER A 28 7.12 -24.80 24.03
C SER A 28 6.30 -25.96 24.61
N LEU A 29 6.88 -27.16 24.64
CA LEU A 29 6.29 -28.36 25.24
C LEU A 29 6.69 -28.57 26.69
N SER A 30 7.61 -27.75 27.23
CA SER A 30 7.99 -27.80 28.63
C SER A 30 6.99 -27.04 29.51
N ASP A 31 6.89 -27.40 30.79
CA ASP A 31 6.00 -26.72 31.75
C ASP A 31 6.33 -25.23 31.93
N ASN A 32 7.57 -24.85 31.63
CA ASN A 32 8.05 -23.47 31.72
C ASN A 32 7.92 -22.69 30.39
N ALA A 33 7.00 -23.09 29.50
CA ALA A 33 6.77 -22.42 28.22
C ALA A 33 6.29 -20.97 28.43
N SER A 34 7.22 -20.02 28.35
CA SER A 34 6.97 -18.60 28.48
C SER A 34 6.47 -17.96 27.19
N SER A 35 5.93 -16.75 27.31
CA SER A 35 5.45 -15.98 26.15
C SER A 35 6.59 -15.65 25.19
N GLU A 36 7.81 -15.51 25.72
CA GLU A 36 9.02 -15.31 24.95
C GLU A 36 9.37 -16.52 24.08
N VAL A 37 9.19 -17.75 24.59
CA VAL A 37 9.41 -18.97 23.80
C VAL A 37 8.46 -19.03 22.60
N TYR A 38 7.17 -18.72 22.81
CA TYR A 38 6.19 -18.69 21.72
C TYR A 38 6.47 -17.57 20.70
N TYR A 39 6.96 -16.42 21.19
CA TYR A 39 7.42 -15.33 20.33
C TYR A 39 8.55 -15.79 19.42
N TYR A 40 9.63 -16.36 19.97
CA TYR A 40 10.75 -16.83 19.14
C TYR A 40 10.39 -18.03 18.27
N LEU A 41 9.49 -18.91 18.72
CA LEU A 41 8.97 -20.00 17.90
C LEU A 41 8.23 -19.45 16.67
N SER A 42 7.37 -18.45 16.85
CA SER A 42 6.71 -17.79 15.73
C SER A 42 7.71 -17.08 14.83
N LEU A 43 8.78 -16.48 15.38
CA LEU A 43 9.81 -15.83 14.58
C LEU A 43 10.58 -16.84 13.73
N ALA A 44 10.93 -17.99 14.31
CA ALA A 44 11.58 -19.09 13.62
C ALA A 44 10.70 -19.66 12.50
N TYR A 45 9.41 -19.94 12.77
CA TYR A 45 8.48 -20.38 11.73
C TYR A 45 8.32 -19.33 10.63
N MET A 46 8.19 -18.05 10.97
CA MET A 46 8.06 -16.99 9.96
C MET A 46 9.28 -16.94 9.03
N LYS A 47 10.49 -17.06 9.59
CA LYS A 47 11.74 -17.04 8.82
C LYS A 47 11.93 -18.31 7.99
N LEU A 48 11.56 -19.47 8.55
CA LEU A 48 11.53 -20.73 7.82
C LEU A 48 10.55 -20.68 6.64
N ALA A 49 9.33 -20.19 6.87
CA ALA A 49 8.31 -20.04 5.84
C ALA A 49 8.77 -19.12 4.69
N GLN A 50 9.52 -18.05 5.02
CA GLN A 50 10.13 -17.18 4.02
C GLN A 50 11.24 -17.86 3.22
N ALA A 51 12.09 -18.65 3.89
CA ALA A 51 13.18 -19.38 3.24
C ALA A 51 12.67 -20.51 2.33
N GLU A 52 11.61 -21.20 2.74
CA GLU A 52 11.05 -22.37 2.04
C GLU A 52 9.86 -22.03 1.14
N SER A 53 9.41 -20.76 1.15
CA SER A 53 8.20 -20.31 0.46
C SER A 53 6.95 -21.14 0.80
N SER A 54 6.86 -21.63 2.05
CA SER A 54 5.77 -22.52 2.46
C SER A 54 4.62 -21.76 3.16
N PRO A 55 3.41 -21.71 2.56
CA PRO A 55 2.26 -21.04 3.14
C PRO A 55 1.73 -21.73 4.41
N GLU A 56 1.97 -23.04 4.56
CA GLU A 56 1.54 -23.80 5.74
C GLU A 56 2.31 -23.40 6.99
N VAL A 57 3.62 -23.16 6.83
CA VAL A 57 4.49 -22.76 7.94
C VAL A 57 4.13 -21.36 8.45
N PHE A 58 3.61 -20.47 7.59
CA PHE A 58 3.07 -19.18 8.05
C PHE A 58 1.86 -19.34 8.98
N LYS A 59 1.01 -20.35 8.79
CA LYS A 59 -0.12 -20.60 9.70
C LYS A 59 0.37 -21.06 11.08
N LEU A 60 1.41 -21.90 11.12
CA LEU A 60 2.07 -22.30 12.38
C LEU A 60 2.69 -21.10 13.09
N SER A 61 3.30 -20.20 12.32
CA SER A 61 3.83 -18.94 12.83
C SER A 61 2.73 -18.07 13.43
N GLU A 62 1.60 -17.90 12.76
CA GLU A 62 0.46 -17.12 13.28
C GLU A 62 -0.05 -17.73 14.60
N TYR A 63 -0.21 -19.05 14.67
CA TYR A 63 -0.65 -19.75 15.87
C TYR A 63 0.29 -19.51 17.07
N ALA A 64 1.60 -19.66 16.86
CA ALA A 64 2.58 -19.40 17.91
C ALA A 64 2.59 -17.92 18.36
N ALA A 65 2.45 -16.97 17.43
CA ALA A 65 2.37 -15.55 17.76
C ALA A 65 1.14 -15.25 18.62
N ARG A 66 -0.03 -15.83 18.29
CA ARG A 66 -1.26 -15.67 19.10
C ARG A 66 -1.10 -16.27 20.50
N LYS A 67 -0.42 -17.41 20.64
CA LYS A 67 -0.08 -17.96 21.96
C LYS A 67 0.77 -17.00 22.79
N SER A 68 1.79 -16.37 22.20
CA SER A 68 2.62 -15.37 22.92
C SER A 68 1.78 -14.19 23.44
N ILE A 69 0.82 -13.70 22.64
CA ILE A 69 -0.10 -12.62 23.02
C ILE A 69 -1.05 -13.07 24.13
N SER A 70 -1.58 -14.30 24.08
CA SER A 70 -2.48 -14.78 25.13
C SER A 70 -1.84 -14.80 26.52
N GLN A 71 -0.53 -15.04 26.59
CA GLN A 71 0.23 -15.04 27.84
C GLN A 71 0.70 -13.63 28.25
N SER A 72 0.83 -12.70 27.31
CA SER A 72 1.24 -11.31 27.59
C SER A 72 0.50 -10.33 26.67
N PRO A 73 -0.77 -9.99 26.97
CA PRO A 73 -1.65 -9.26 26.04
C PRO A 73 -1.26 -7.81 25.74
N LEU A 74 -0.34 -7.23 26.50
CA LEU A 74 0.08 -5.83 26.38
C LEU A 74 1.52 -5.68 25.89
N ASN A 75 2.12 -6.74 25.34
CA ASN A 75 3.48 -6.69 24.83
C ASN A 75 3.52 -6.23 23.37
N ASP A 76 4.03 -5.02 23.14
CA ASP A 76 4.09 -4.40 21.81
C ASP A 76 4.81 -5.27 20.77
N LYS A 77 5.90 -5.94 21.15
CA LYS A 77 6.71 -6.77 20.24
C LYS A 77 5.91 -7.95 19.67
N TYR A 78 5.01 -8.53 20.47
CA TYR A 78 4.23 -9.69 20.06
C TYR A 78 3.13 -9.29 19.08
N HIS A 79 2.51 -8.13 19.34
CA HIS A 79 1.54 -7.53 18.43
C HIS A 79 2.19 -7.12 17.10
N ASP A 80 3.38 -6.51 17.12
CA ASP A 80 4.10 -6.14 15.91
C ASP A 80 4.42 -7.36 15.03
N GLN A 81 4.79 -8.48 15.65
CA GLN A 81 5.00 -9.72 14.92
C GLN A 81 3.71 -10.27 14.32
N LEU A 82 2.60 -10.25 15.05
CA LEU A 82 1.31 -10.69 14.52
C LEU A 82 0.86 -9.79 13.35
N ILE A 83 1.04 -8.47 13.45
CA ILE A 83 0.75 -7.51 12.37
C ILE A 83 1.58 -7.85 11.13
N ALA A 84 2.89 -8.08 11.29
CA ALA A 84 3.77 -8.45 10.18
C ALA A 84 3.35 -9.76 9.51
N LEU A 85 2.91 -10.76 10.30
CA LEU A 85 2.39 -12.02 9.81
C LEU A 85 1.05 -11.85 9.07
N SER A 86 0.11 -11.11 9.65
CA SER A 86 -1.18 -10.82 9.02
C SER A 86 -1.04 -10.04 7.72
N HIS A 87 -0.09 -9.12 7.63
CA HIS A 87 0.23 -8.44 6.39
C HIS A 87 0.67 -9.43 5.30
N ARG A 88 1.62 -10.33 5.61
CA ARG A 88 2.11 -11.36 4.67
C ARG A 88 1.03 -12.35 4.26
N LEU A 89 0.11 -12.67 5.16
CA LEU A 89 -1.00 -13.58 4.91
C LEU A 89 -2.20 -12.92 4.20
N GLY A 90 -2.16 -11.61 3.93
CA GLY A 90 -3.30 -10.88 3.37
C GLY A 90 -4.51 -10.80 4.32
N ARG A 91 -4.27 -10.90 5.63
CA ARG A 91 -5.28 -10.95 6.71
C ARG A 91 -5.23 -9.70 7.60
N LEU A 92 -4.72 -8.59 7.08
CA LEU A 92 -4.63 -7.34 7.83
C LEU A 92 -6.02 -6.80 8.20
N ASP A 93 -7.02 -7.01 7.33
CA ASP A 93 -8.40 -6.59 7.55
C ASP A 93 -9.09 -7.34 8.70
N SER A 94 -8.90 -8.66 8.79
CA SER A 94 -9.46 -9.43 9.89
C SER A 94 -8.78 -9.08 11.21
N LEU A 95 -7.46 -8.87 11.22
CA LEU A 95 -6.75 -8.42 12.40
C LEU A 95 -7.19 -7.01 12.86
N SER A 96 -7.40 -6.09 11.92
CA SER A 96 -7.85 -4.72 12.24
C SER A 96 -9.24 -4.74 12.89
N ARG A 97 -10.16 -5.58 12.40
CA ARG A 97 -11.48 -5.78 13.02
C ARG A 97 -11.35 -6.35 14.44
N GLU A 98 -10.50 -7.36 14.64
CA GLU A 98 -10.26 -7.95 15.96
C GLU A 98 -9.77 -6.88 16.96
N TYR A 99 -8.80 -6.05 16.56
CA TYR A 99 -8.28 -4.99 17.45
C TYR A 99 -9.27 -3.86 17.66
N SER A 100 -10.13 -3.56 16.68
CA SER A 100 -11.21 -2.59 16.83
C SER A 100 -12.22 -3.02 17.87
N LEU A 101 -12.61 -4.31 17.86
CA LEU A 101 -13.52 -4.87 18.87
C LEU A 101 -12.89 -4.84 20.27
N LYS A 102 -11.64 -5.31 20.42
CA LYS A 102 -10.92 -5.26 21.70
C LYS A 102 -10.74 -3.84 22.22
N ASN A 103 -10.53 -2.87 21.33
CA ASN A 103 -10.47 -1.47 21.70
C ASN A 103 -11.84 -0.92 22.16
N ALA A 104 -12.94 -1.33 21.53
CA ALA A 104 -14.28 -0.92 21.95
C ALA A 104 -14.63 -1.45 23.36
N GLU A 105 -14.25 -2.71 23.65
CA GLU A 105 -14.47 -3.38 24.93
C GLU A 105 -13.60 -2.79 26.05
N THR A 106 -12.29 -2.68 25.82
CA THR A 106 -11.33 -2.30 26.88
C THR A 106 -11.05 -0.80 26.95
N LYS A 107 -11.34 -0.04 25.87
CA LYS A 107 -10.97 1.37 25.67
C LYS A 107 -9.47 1.66 25.90
N ASN A 108 -8.62 0.64 25.79
CA ASN A 108 -7.20 0.73 26.10
C ASN A 108 -6.43 1.51 25.01
N LYS A 109 -5.56 2.44 25.44
CA LYS A 109 -4.65 3.19 24.54
C LYS A 109 -3.74 2.26 23.73
N PHE A 110 -3.40 1.08 24.27
CA PHE A 110 -2.57 0.08 23.61
C PHE A 110 -3.16 -0.37 22.26
N TYR A 111 -4.40 -0.85 22.23
CA TYR A 111 -5.05 -1.32 20.99
C TYR A 111 -5.26 -0.20 19.97
N ARG A 112 -5.51 1.04 20.43
CA ARG A 112 -5.54 2.23 19.55
C ARG A 112 -4.21 2.44 18.85
N ASN A 113 -3.09 2.26 19.54
CA ASN A 113 -1.76 2.39 18.93
C ASN A 113 -1.52 1.27 17.90
N GLN A 114 -1.92 0.03 18.20
CA GLN A 114 -1.82 -1.06 17.22
C GLN A 114 -2.66 -0.82 15.97
N LEU A 115 -3.89 -0.31 16.13
CA LEU A 115 -4.74 0.08 15.01
C LEU A 115 -4.10 1.18 14.14
N LYS A 116 -3.42 2.15 14.75
CA LYS A 116 -2.65 3.16 14.00
C LYS A 116 -1.52 2.54 13.19
N LYS A 117 -0.78 1.57 13.75
CA LYS A 117 0.26 0.83 13.02
C LYS A 117 -0.33 0.08 11.82
N ILE A 118 -1.45 -0.63 12.03
CA ILE A 118 -2.16 -1.36 10.97
C ILE A 118 -2.64 -0.40 9.87
N ALA A 119 -3.24 0.74 10.25
CA ALA A 119 -3.71 1.74 9.30
C ALA A 119 -2.55 2.33 8.49
N ALA A 120 -1.42 2.67 9.13
CA ALA A 120 -0.23 3.18 8.44
C ALA A 120 0.31 2.17 7.42
N ILE A 121 0.34 0.88 7.76
CA ILE A 121 0.69 -0.19 6.83
C ILE A 121 -0.31 -0.23 5.67
N GLY A 122 -1.61 -0.20 5.96
CA GLY A 122 -2.67 -0.14 4.95
C GLY A 122 -2.50 1.03 3.97
N TYR A 123 -2.24 2.23 4.46
CA TYR A 123 -1.97 3.42 3.64
C TYR A 123 -0.73 3.26 2.76
N SER A 124 0.33 2.60 3.24
CA SER A 124 1.55 2.38 2.46
C SER A 124 1.37 1.38 1.31
N ILE A 125 0.37 0.51 1.39
CA ILE A 125 0.08 -0.51 0.37
C ILE A 125 -0.80 0.05 -0.75
N ILE A 126 -1.69 1.00 -0.42
CA ILE A 126 -2.52 1.67 -1.43
C ILE A 126 -1.54 2.44 -2.33
N PRO A 127 -1.38 2.06 -3.61
CA PRO A 127 -0.61 2.88 -4.52
C PRO A 127 -1.31 4.24 -4.51
N GLU A 128 -0.61 5.26 -4.00
CA GLU A 128 -1.04 6.65 -4.02
C GLU A 128 -1.62 6.86 -5.41
N ALA A 129 -2.95 7.00 -5.51
CA ALA A 129 -3.70 6.65 -6.71
C ALA A 129 -3.19 7.48 -7.88
N ALA A 130 -2.15 6.97 -8.58
CA ALA A 130 -1.02 7.77 -9.08
C ALA A 130 -1.52 9.14 -9.37
N ASP A 131 -1.39 10.05 -8.39
CA ASP A 131 -2.15 11.29 -8.34
C ASP A 131 -2.15 11.79 -9.76
N ARG A 132 -3.28 11.61 -10.44
CA ARG A 132 -3.44 12.18 -11.75
C ARG A 132 -3.65 13.64 -11.36
N LYS A 133 -2.57 14.32 -10.97
CA LYS A 133 -1.95 15.31 -11.85
C LYS A 133 -2.11 14.80 -13.28
N LYS A 134 -3.36 14.90 -13.78
CA LYS A 134 -3.69 15.72 -14.92
C LYS A 134 -2.61 16.76 -14.89
N ARG A 135 -1.56 16.52 -15.67
CA ARG A 135 -0.65 17.55 -16.14
C ARG A 135 -1.64 18.54 -16.69
N SER A 136 -2.05 19.49 -15.85
CA SER A 136 -2.98 20.54 -16.20
C SER A 136 -2.13 21.23 -17.21
N ASN A 137 -2.38 20.93 -18.48
CA ASN A 137 -1.54 21.35 -19.58
C ASN A 137 -1.61 22.87 -19.55
N PHE A 138 -0.71 23.47 -18.78
CA PHE A 138 -0.63 24.90 -18.55
C PHE A 138 -0.47 25.55 -19.92
N LEU A 139 0.33 24.91 -20.79
CA LEU A 139 0.38 25.17 -22.22
C LEU A 139 -0.99 25.18 -22.90
N ILE A 140 -1.88 24.20 -22.72
CA ILE A 140 -3.22 24.23 -23.35
C ILE A 140 -4.10 25.34 -22.76
N LYS A 141 -4.03 25.59 -21.45
CA LYS A 141 -4.79 26.67 -20.82
C LYS A 141 -4.28 28.05 -21.28
N PHE A 142 -2.97 28.24 -21.30
CA PHE A 142 -2.26 29.43 -21.77
C PHE A 142 -2.49 29.67 -23.26
N LEU A 143 -2.37 28.62 -24.09
CA LEU A 143 -2.61 28.69 -25.52
C LEU A 143 -4.08 29.04 -25.82
N ASN A 144 -5.04 28.46 -25.09
CA ASN A 144 -6.45 28.87 -25.23
C ASN A 144 -6.68 30.31 -24.77
N TYR A 145 -5.97 30.78 -23.74
CA TYR A 145 -6.12 32.14 -23.23
C TYR A 145 -5.56 33.20 -24.20
N ILE A 146 -4.49 32.89 -24.94
CA ILE A 146 -3.88 33.83 -25.90
C ILE A 146 -4.49 33.72 -27.30
N ILE A 147 -4.71 32.50 -27.82
CA ILE A 147 -5.17 32.31 -29.21
C ILE A 147 -6.59 32.84 -29.41
N MET A 148 -7.51 32.63 -28.45
CA MET A 148 -8.90 33.10 -28.57
C MET A 148 -9.02 34.61 -28.80
N PRO A 149 -8.47 35.48 -27.92
CA PRO A 149 -8.60 36.93 -28.09
C PRO A 149 -7.87 37.43 -29.34
N VAL A 150 -6.68 36.89 -29.66
CA VAL A 150 -5.97 37.26 -30.90
C VAL A 150 -6.82 36.91 -32.14
N PHE A 151 -7.47 35.75 -32.14
CA PHE A 151 -8.34 35.35 -33.25
C PHE A 151 -9.58 36.24 -33.37
N ILE A 152 -10.21 36.60 -32.24
CA ILE A 152 -11.38 37.50 -32.23
C ILE A 152 -11.00 38.87 -32.80
N VAL A 153 -9.88 39.45 -32.33
CA VAL A 153 -9.43 40.77 -32.77
C VAL A 153 -9.03 40.76 -34.25
N THR A 154 -8.28 39.75 -34.69
CA THR A 154 -7.83 39.66 -36.09
C THR A 154 -9.00 39.38 -37.04
N GLY A 155 -9.96 38.57 -36.62
CA GLY A 155 -11.19 38.31 -37.38
C GLY A 155 -12.04 39.57 -37.54
N PHE A 156 -12.17 40.37 -36.48
CA PHE A 156 -12.92 41.62 -36.54
C PHE A 156 -12.25 42.67 -37.43
N LEU A 157 -10.91 42.82 -37.34
CA LEU A 157 -10.13 43.70 -38.22
C LEU A 157 -10.22 43.30 -39.69
N GLY A 158 -10.27 41.99 -39.98
CA GLY A 158 -10.43 41.47 -41.35
C GLY A 158 -11.80 41.75 -41.97
N LEU A 159 -12.84 42.01 -41.17
CA LEU A 159 -14.16 42.42 -41.68
C LEU A 159 -14.19 43.90 -42.06
N ILE A 160 -13.35 44.73 -41.44
CA ILE A 160 -13.33 46.18 -41.65
C ILE A 160 -12.37 46.56 -42.79
N ASN A 161 -11.28 45.82 -42.98
CA ASN A 161 -10.23 46.18 -43.94
C ASN A 161 -9.92 45.07 -44.95
N ASP A 162 -10.28 45.33 -46.22
CA ASP A 162 -10.11 44.40 -47.34
C ASP A 162 -8.65 44.04 -47.65
N SER A 163 -7.71 44.92 -47.32
CA SER A 163 -6.27 44.66 -47.52
C SER A 163 -5.71 43.56 -46.61
N LEU A 164 -6.40 43.21 -45.52
CA LEU A 164 -5.97 42.20 -44.55
C LEU A 164 -6.55 40.79 -44.83
N LYS A 165 -7.51 40.68 -45.75
CA LYS A 165 -8.13 39.40 -46.16
C LYS A 165 -7.11 38.28 -46.50
N PRO A 166 -6.01 38.51 -47.25
CA PRO A 166 -5.06 37.44 -47.55
C PRO A 166 -4.32 36.90 -46.31
N ALA A 167 -4.17 37.69 -45.24
CA ALA A 167 -3.54 37.26 -43.99
C ALA A 167 -4.49 36.49 -43.06
N VAL A 168 -5.81 36.69 -43.20
CA VAL A 168 -6.83 36.01 -42.38
C VAL A 168 -6.97 34.53 -42.76
N ILE A 169 -6.82 34.19 -44.04
CA ILE A 169 -6.96 32.83 -44.57
C ILE A 169 -5.98 31.83 -43.90
N PRO A 170 -4.66 32.07 -43.86
CA PRO A 170 -3.73 31.13 -43.22
C PRO A 170 -3.97 31.02 -41.70
N LEU A 171 -4.34 32.12 -41.03
CA LEU A 171 -4.65 32.11 -39.60
C LEU A 171 -5.88 31.22 -39.30
N PHE A 172 -6.90 31.30 -40.14
CA PHE A 172 -8.09 30.45 -40.05
C PHE A 172 -7.74 28.96 -40.21
N THR A 173 -6.89 28.63 -41.18
CA THR A 173 -6.47 27.23 -41.39
C THR A 173 -5.72 26.65 -40.18
N ILE A 174 -4.86 27.43 -39.53
CA ILE A 174 -4.15 27.01 -38.31
C ILE A 174 -5.13 26.71 -37.17
N VAL A 175 -6.18 27.53 -37.01
CA VAL A 175 -7.20 27.32 -35.98
C VAL A 175 -8.06 26.08 -36.26
N VAL A 176 -8.47 25.86 -37.52
CA VAL A 176 -9.23 24.66 -37.90
C VAL A 176 -8.40 23.39 -37.65
N VAL A 177 -7.13 23.38 -38.04
CA VAL A 177 -6.21 22.26 -37.78
C VAL A 177 -6.04 22.02 -36.27
N TYR A 178 -5.90 23.09 -35.48
CA TYR A 178 -5.83 22.99 -34.02
C TYR A 178 -7.09 22.36 -33.40
N ILE A 179 -8.28 22.77 -33.86
CA ILE A 179 -9.56 22.21 -33.41
C ILE A 179 -9.66 20.72 -33.76
N LEU A 180 -9.29 20.35 -34.99
CA LEU A 180 -9.29 18.95 -35.44
C LEU A 180 -8.35 18.07 -34.63
N ILE A 181 -7.11 18.52 -34.40
CA ILE A 181 -6.14 17.82 -33.54
C ILE A 181 -6.71 17.64 -32.12
N ARG A 182 -7.39 18.67 -31.59
CA ARG A 182 -8.01 18.61 -30.26
C ARG A 182 -9.18 17.63 -30.18
N ILE A 183 -9.98 17.51 -31.24
CA ILE A 183 -11.08 16.53 -31.33
C ILE A 183 -10.51 15.11 -31.42
N ILE A 184 -9.52 14.87 -32.27
CA ILE A 184 -8.87 13.56 -32.45
C ILE A 184 -8.18 13.10 -31.16
N ARG A 185 -7.55 14.03 -30.41
CA ARG A 185 -6.91 13.73 -29.13
C ARG A 185 -7.86 13.59 -27.95
N ARG A 186 -9.19 13.75 -28.11
CA ARG A 186 -10.12 13.44 -27.02
C ARG A 186 -10.03 11.95 -26.74
N PRO A 187 -9.61 11.52 -25.53
CA PRO A 187 -9.54 10.10 -25.22
C PRO A 187 -10.96 9.54 -25.34
N LYS A 188 -11.13 8.49 -26.18
CA LYS A 188 -12.37 7.71 -26.22
C LYS A 188 -12.68 7.35 -24.76
N SER A 189 -13.79 7.90 -24.25
CA SER A 189 -14.27 7.59 -22.92
C SER A 189 -14.35 6.08 -22.80
N LYS A 190 -13.54 5.50 -21.93
CA LYS A 190 -13.62 4.07 -21.62
C LYS A 190 -15.00 3.85 -21.03
N ILE A 191 -15.92 3.31 -21.84
CA ILE A 191 -17.16 2.74 -21.35
C ILE A 191 -16.74 1.68 -20.33
N PRO A 192 -17.20 1.75 -19.08
CA PRO A 192 -16.82 0.76 -18.07
C PRO A 192 -17.30 -0.62 -18.53
N LYS A 193 -16.34 -1.48 -18.88
CA LYS A 193 -16.58 -2.91 -19.12
C LYS A 193 -16.79 -3.57 -17.75
N GLY A 194 -18.05 -3.64 -17.30
CA GLY A 194 -18.40 -4.26 -16.02
C GLY A 194 -19.89 -4.48 -15.79
N TRP A 195 -20.70 -4.56 -16.85
CA TRP A 195 -22.14 -4.87 -16.79
C TRP A 195 -22.56 -5.80 -17.94
N LEU A 196 -21.82 -6.89 -18.12
CA LEU A 196 -22.24 -8.08 -18.88
C LEU A 196 -21.67 -9.31 -18.16
#